data_AF-A0A3P0PEW3-F1
#
_entry.id   AF-A0A3P0PEW3-F1
#
_cell.length_a   1.000
_cell.length_b   1.000
_cell.length_c   1.000
_cell.angle_alpha   90.00
_cell.angle_beta   90.00
_cell.angle_gamma   90.00
#
_symmetry.space_group_name_H-M   'P 1'
#
loop_
_entity.id
_entity.type
_entity.pdbx_description
1 polymer ?
#
loop_
_entity_poly.entity_id
_entity_poly.type
_entity_poly.pdbx_seq_one_letter_code
_entity_poly.pdbx_strand_id
1 'polypeptide(L)'
;MLVNGHKCTLFENGYTAREKAAAIRFFFGESSRDLVLRDALLAISESIRIDVFRLRLVYEMYLTEFRVNAAFGFDAAPCPDLVVGNAGWICGDTGKWIVAEAWQQPGISKHELLGEAISRMPRPFGHQHKGDADEKWVIDKVNAVVDRLTEEWMIGTKVSVHDGRVDDFLYVIGRNPVLEQEEYIRENHFRPRAFSYAWSRLF
;
A
#
# COMPACT_ATOMS: atom_id res chain seq x y z
N MET A 1 -21.72 1.32 11.63
CA MET A 1 -21.47 2.62 12.31
C MET A 1 -19.99 2.83 12.61
N LEU A 2 -19.27 1.86 13.19
CA LEU A 2 -17.86 2.04 13.61
C LEU A 2 -16.83 2.14 12.47
N VAL A 3 -16.84 1.19 11.52
CA VAL A 3 -15.93 1.19 10.36
C VAL A 3 -16.06 2.48 9.54
N ASN A 4 -17.30 2.93 9.31
CA ASN A 4 -17.55 4.17 8.59
C ASN A 4 -17.07 5.41 9.36
N GLY A 5 -17.22 5.41 10.69
CA GLY A 5 -16.70 6.49 11.54
C GLY A 5 -15.19 6.67 11.40
N HIS A 6 -14.41 5.60 11.57
CA HIS A 6 -12.95 5.67 11.39
C HIS A 6 -12.52 6.01 9.95
N LYS A 7 -13.30 5.58 8.94
CA LYS A 7 -13.07 5.97 7.54
C LYS A 7 -13.24 7.48 7.36
N CYS A 8 -14.34 8.05 7.86
CA CYS A 8 -14.57 9.50 7.83
C CYS A 8 -13.43 10.22 8.56
N THR A 9 -13.01 9.75 9.74
CA THR A 9 -11.88 10.32 10.49
C THR A 9 -10.59 10.38 9.68
N LEU A 10 -10.29 9.36 8.87
CA LEU A 10 -9.09 9.34 8.01
C LEU A 10 -9.15 10.38 6.89
N PHE A 11 -10.21 10.34 6.09
CA PHE A 11 -10.25 11.00 4.79
C PHE A 11 -10.94 12.38 4.80
N GLU A 12 -11.75 12.68 5.80
CA GLU A 12 -12.42 13.98 5.90
C GLU A 12 -11.56 15.01 6.65
N ASN A 13 -11.90 16.28 6.44
CA ASN A 13 -11.28 17.40 7.12
C ASN A 13 -11.91 17.63 8.49
N GLY A 14 -11.18 18.32 9.38
CA GLY A 14 -11.68 18.70 10.71
C GLY A 14 -11.31 17.75 11.84
N TYR A 15 -10.68 16.61 11.54
CA TYR A 15 -10.13 15.68 12.53
C TYR A 15 -8.67 16.00 12.87
N THR A 16 -8.32 15.86 14.15
CA THR A 16 -6.96 16.07 14.67
C THR A 16 -6.02 14.93 14.27
N ALA A 17 -4.71 15.19 14.30
CA ALA A 17 -3.69 14.16 14.04
C ALA A 17 -3.83 12.94 14.97
N ARG A 18 -4.25 13.15 16.22
CA ARG A 18 -4.49 12.08 17.20
C ARG A 18 -5.66 11.19 16.79
N GLU A 19 -6.74 11.77 16.29
CA GLU A 19 -7.91 11.02 15.81
C GLU A 19 -7.57 10.23 14.55
N LYS A 20 -6.82 10.84 13.62
CA LYS A 20 -6.31 10.13 12.43
C LYS A 20 -5.41 8.96 12.81
N ALA A 21 -4.50 9.15 13.76
CA ALA A 21 -3.64 8.08 14.27
C ALA A 21 -4.46 6.94 14.92
N ALA A 22 -5.52 7.26 15.66
CA ALA A 22 -6.43 6.27 16.23
C ALA A 22 -7.17 5.48 15.12
N ALA A 23 -7.61 6.14 14.05
CA ALA A 23 -8.23 5.48 12.91
C ALA A 23 -7.25 4.58 12.15
N ILE A 24 -6.01 5.03 11.94
CA ILE A 24 -4.93 4.18 11.39
C ILE A 24 -4.74 2.94 12.24
N ARG A 25 -4.64 3.10 13.57
CA ARG A 25 -4.47 1.98 14.51
C ARG A 25 -5.68 1.02 14.50
N PHE A 26 -6.90 1.53 14.30
CA PHE A 26 -8.08 0.69 14.15
C PHE A 26 -8.01 -0.20 12.89
N PHE A 27 -7.59 0.36 11.75
CA PHE A 27 -7.55 -0.36 10.48
C PHE A 27 -6.32 -1.27 10.32
N PHE A 28 -5.16 -0.78 10.74
CA PHE A 28 -3.86 -1.40 10.49
C PHE A 28 -3.18 -1.91 11.75
N GLY A 29 -3.74 -1.71 12.94
CA GLY A 29 -3.18 -2.25 14.17
C GLY A 29 -3.63 -3.68 14.46
N GLU A 30 -2.80 -4.36 15.24
CA GLU A 30 -3.10 -5.59 15.96
C GLU A 30 -3.17 -5.23 17.45
N SER A 31 -4.29 -5.53 18.09
CA SER A 31 -4.47 -5.29 19.52
C SER A 31 -5.35 -6.38 20.09
N SER A 32 -4.95 -6.96 21.21
CA SER A 32 -5.76 -7.90 21.99
C SER A 32 -6.66 -7.20 23.02
N ARG A 33 -6.48 -5.89 23.22
CA ARG A 33 -7.18 -5.10 24.24
C ARG A 33 -8.16 -4.09 23.65
N ASP A 34 -7.87 -3.61 22.45
CA ASP A 34 -8.68 -2.62 21.75
C ASP A 34 -9.48 -3.33 20.64
N LEU A 35 -10.69 -2.85 20.38
CA LEU A 35 -11.49 -3.35 19.27
C LEU A 35 -10.85 -2.93 17.95
N VAL A 36 -10.49 -3.90 17.11
CA VAL A 36 -9.81 -3.67 15.82
C VAL A 36 -10.72 -3.95 14.64
N LEU A 37 -10.27 -3.60 13.43
CA LEU A 37 -10.99 -3.88 12.18
C LEU A 37 -11.45 -5.35 12.10
N ARG A 38 -10.61 -6.30 12.51
CA ARG A 38 -10.95 -7.74 12.48
C ARG A 38 -12.23 -8.03 13.25
N ASP A 39 -12.35 -7.54 14.49
CA ASP A 39 -13.53 -7.79 15.32
C ASP A 39 -14.78 -7.15 14.72
N ALA A 40 -14.64 -5.94 14.17
CA ALA A 40 -15.73 -5.23 13.52
C ALA A 40 -16.23 -5.93 12.25
N LEU A 41 -15.33 -6.53 11.46
CA LEU A 41 -15.69 -7.27 10.24
C LEU A 41 -16.32 -8.63 10.58
N LEU A 42 -15.77 -9.35 11.58
CA LEU A 42 -16.33 -10.62 12.04
C LEU A 42 -17.76 -10.47 12.58
N ALA A 43 -18.07 -9.33 13.20
CA ALA A 43 -19.43 -9.02 13.64
C ALA A 43 -20.42 -8.83 12.46
N ILE A 44 -19.94 -8.60 11.24
CA ILE A 44 -20.75 -8.47 10.02
C ILE A 44 -20.83 -9.81 9.30
N SER A 45 -19.67 -10.41 8.98
CA SER A 45 -19.57 -11.74 8.38
C SER A 45 -18.14 -12.29 8.50
N GLU A 46 -18.03 -13.59 8.76
CA GLU A 46 -16.74 -14.30 8.79
C GLU A 46 -16.14 -14.52 7.40
N SER A 47 -16.92 -14.34 6.34
CA SER A 47 -16.44 -14.45 4.95
C SER A 47 -15.57 -13.26 4.53
N ILE A 48 -15.54 -12.19 5.32
CA ILE A 48 -14.93 -10.94 4.90
C ILE A 48 -13.42 -11.01 4.99
N ARG A 49 -12.76 -10.74 3.85
CA ARG A 49 -11.30 -10.73 3.77
C ARG A 49 -10.71 -9.40 4.21
N ILE A 50 -10.13 -9.40 5.41
CA ILE A 50 -9.52 -8.21 6.02
C ILE A 50 -8.38 -7.61 5.19
N ASP A 51 -7.60 -8.45 4.50
CA ASP A 51 -6.47 -8.02 3.69
C ASP A 51 -6.94 -7.27 2.44
N VAL A 52 -8.02 -7.74 1.80
CA VAL A 52 -8.70 -7.04 0.70
C VAL A 52 -9.24 -5.69 1.18
N PHE A 53 -9.84 -5.64 2.38
CA PHE A 53 -10.33 -4.40 2.95
C PHE A 53 -9.21 -3.37 3.17
N ARG A 54 -8.07 -3.80 3.72
CA ARG A 54 -6.91 -2.94 3.94
C ARG A 54 -6.30 -2.45 2.63
N LEU A 55 -6.18 -3.32 1.62
CA LEU A 55 -5.73 -2.92 0.28
C LEU A 55 -6.65 -1.85 -0.30
N ARG A 56 -7.97 -1.99 -0.11
CA ARG A 56 -8.91 -0.97 -0.56
C ARG A 56 -8.71 0.36 0.17
N LEU A 57 -8.44 0.34 1.46
CA LEU A 57 -8.12 1.57 2.21
C LEU A 57 -6.86 2.25 1.68
N VAL A 58 -5.79 1.49 1.41
CA VAL A 58 -4.55 2.04 0.82
C VAL A 58 -4.81 2.59 -0.59
N TYR A 59 -5.69 1.95 -1.37
CA TYR A 59 -6.13 2.48 -2.66
C TYR A 59 -6.91 3.80 -2.52
N GLU A 60 -7.77 3.95 -1.51
CA GLU A 60 -8.42 5.25 -1.25
C GLU A 60 -7.40 6.31 -0.79
N MET A 61 -6.36 5.92 -0.02
CA MET A 61 -5.25 6.82 0.30
C MET A 61 -4.51 7.29 -0.96
N TYR A 62 -4.29 6.40 -1.92
CA TYR A 62 -3.73 6.73 -3.23
C TYR A 62 -4.61 7.72 -4.01
N LEU A 63 -5.92 7.48 -4.06
CA LEU A 63 -6.86 8.36 -4.77
C LEU A 63 -6.97 9.76 -4.15
N THR A 64 -6.83 9.85 -2.83
CA THR A 64 -6.96 11.09 -2.06
C THR A 64 -5.63 11.77 -1.76
N GLU A 65 -4.51 11.20 -2.23
CA GLU A 65 -3.14 11.66 -1.93
C GLU A 65 -2.90 11.77 -0.41
N PHE A 66 -3.53 10.87 0.36
CA PHE A 66 -3.40 10.83 1.81
C PHE A 66 -2.08 10.16 2.19
N ARG A 67 -1.19 10.91 2.84
CA ARG A 67 0.09 10.42 3.33
C ARG A 67 0.05 10.14 4.83
N VAL A 68 0.68 9.03 5.23
CA VAL A 68 0.96 8.77 6.63
C VAL A 68 2.31 9.38 7.00
N ASN A 69 2.33 10.23 8.02
CA ASN A 69 3.52 10.96 8.45
C ASN A 69 4.61 10.07 9.11
N ALA A 70 4.27 8.84 9.48
CA ALA A 70 5.18 7.90 10.11
C ALA A 70 4.81 6.47 9.71
N ALA A 71 5.80 5.57 9.70
CA ALA A 71 5.53 4.16 9.53
C ALA A 71 4.55 3.65 10.61
N PHE A 72 3.76 2.65 10.25
CA PHE A 72 2.96 1.92 11.21
C PHE A 72 3.89 1.29 12.26
N GLY A 73 3.42 1.22 13.52
CA GLY A 73 4.20 0.66 14.61
C GLY A 73 4.45 -0.85 14.45
N PHE A 74 5.25 -1.44 15.34
CA PHE A 74 5.58 -2.87 15.30
C PHE A 74 4.36 -3.81 15.44
N ASP A 75 3.29 -3.35 16.11
CA ASP A 75 2.02 -4.07 16.23
C ASP A 75 1.12 -3.87 15.00
N ALA A 76 1.67 -3.50 13.84
CA ALA A 76 0.88 -3.27 12.64
C ALA A 76 0.71 -4.54 11.81
N ALA A 77 -0.37 -4.54 11.04
CA ALA A 77 -0.70 -5.59 10.10
C ALA A 77 0.36 -5.70 9.00
N PRO A 78 0.87 -6.90 8.71
CA PRO A 78 1.81 -7.10 7.63
C PRO A 78 1.17 -6.83 6.27
N CYS A 79 2.03 -6.59 5.27
CA CYS A 79 1.60 -6.52 3.87
C CYS A 79 0.95 -7.86 3.48
N PRO A 80 -0.20 -7.88 2.78
CA PRO A 80 -0.87 -9.11 2.41
C PRO A 80 0.03 -10.10 1.67
N ASP A 81 0.01 -11.38 2.06
CA ASP A 81 0.87 -12.42 1.50
C ASP A 81 0.75 -12.54 -0.03
N LEU A 82 -0.45 -12.34 -0.57
CA LEU A 82 -0.68 -12.36 -2.02
C LEU A 82 0.11 -11.24 -2.72
N VAL A 83 0.16 -10.05 -2.12
CA VAL A 83 0.89 -8.91 -2.68
C VAL A 83 2.39 -9.16 -2.62
N VAL A 84 2.88 -9.62 -1.47
CA VAL A 84 4.31 -9.98 -1.29
C VAL A 84 4.72 -11.11 -2.24
N GLY A 85 3.90 -12.14 -2.37
CA GLY A 85 4.12 -13.27 -3.27
C GLY A 85 4.22 -12.83 -4.73
N ASN A 86 3.28 -12.00 -5.19
CA ASN A 86 3.29 -11.46 -6.55
C ASN A 86 4.49 -10.55 -6.80
N ALA A 87 4.82 -9.66 -5.87
CA ALA A 87 6.01 -8.81 -6.00
C ALA A 87 7.30 -9.64 -6.05
N GLY A 88 7.35 -10.72 -5.27
CA GLY A 88 8.44 -11.70 -5.30
C GLY A 88 8.54 -12.45 -6.62
N TRP A 89 7.40 -12.83 -7.21
CA TRP A 89 7.37 -13.47 -8.52
C TRP A 89 7.87 -12.55 -9.65
N ILE A 90 7.49 -11.26 -9.61
CA ILE A 90 7.84 -10.28 -10.64
C ILE A 90 9.29 -9.78 -10.49
N CYS A 91 9.69 -9.43 -9.27
CA CYS A 91 10.90 -8.65 -9.00
C CYS A 91 11.86 -9.29 -7.99
N GLY A 92 11.61 -10.54 -7.56
CA GLY A 92 12.43 -11.22 -6.57
C GLY A 92 12.36 -10.59 -5.17
N ASP A 93 13.39 -10.82 -4.36
CA ASP A 93 13.41 -10.37 -2.96
C ASP A 93 13.41 -8.84 -2.82
N THR A 94 13.97 -8.11 -3.78
CA THR A 94 13.87 -6.65 -3.84
C THR A 94 12.41 -6.21 -3.97
N GLY A 95 11.63 -6.89 -4.81
CA GLY A 95 10.20 -6.61 -4.97
C GLY A 95 9.43 -6.81 -3.67
N LYS A 96 9.67 -7.93 -2.99
CA LYS A 96 9.06 -8.23 -1.67
C LYS A 96 9.38 -7.15 -0.64
N TRP A 97 10.65 -6.73 -0.59
CA TRP A 97 11.10 -5.72 0.36
C TRP A 97 10.45 -4.35 0.10
N ILE A 98 10.41 -3.91 -1.16
CA ILE A 98 9.82 -2.62 -1.54
C ILE A 98 8.33 -2.57 -1.21
N VAL A 99 7.55 -3.60 -1.54
CA VAL A 99 6.11 -3.61 -1.20
C VAL A 99 5.87 -3.72 0.30
N ALA A 100 6.76 -4.38 1.05
CA ALA A 100 6.64 -4.45 2.50
C ALA A 100 6.89 -3.08 3.13
N GLU A 101 7.92 -2.34 2.70
CA GLU A 101 8.21 -1.02 3.26
C GLU A 101 7.18 0.04 2.85
N ALA A 102 6.78 0.07 1.58
CA ALA A 102 5.72 0.98 1.13
C ALA A 102 4.36 0.68 1.79
N TRP A 103 4.11 -0.56 2.21
CA TRP A 103 2.91 -0.91 2.98
C TRP A 103 2.95 -0.34 4.39
N GLN A 104 4.10 -0.33 5.06
CA GLN A 104 4.23 0.20 6.41
C GLN A 104 4.07 1.72 6.46
N GLN A 105 4.31 2.42 5.35
CA GLN A 105 4.15 3.86 5.27
C GLN A 105 3.48 4.26 3.95
N PRO A 106 2.14 4.14 3.83
CA PRO A 106 1.44 4.58 2.63
C PRO A 106 1.69 6.06 2.33
N GLY A 107 2.15 6.33 1.11
CA GLY A 107 2.64 7.65 0.72
C GLY A 107 4.07 7.94 1.19
N ILE A 108 4.89 6.91 1.43
CA ILE A 108 6.35 7.09 1.51
C ILE A 108 6.84 7.67 0.18
N SER A 109 7.74 8.65 0.25
CA SER A 109 8.34 9.23 -0.95
C SER A 109 9.40 8.29 -1.53
N LYS A 110 9.64 8.35 -2.84
CA LYS A 110 10.67 7.56 -3.50
C LYS A 110 12.06 7.88 -2.94
N HIS A 111 12.32 9.15 -2.60
CA HIS A 111 13.55 9.54 -1.91
C HIS A 111 13.66 8.91 -0.50
N GLU A 112 12.59 8.91 0.30
CA GLU A 112 12.57 8.27 1.62
C GLU A 112 12.82 6.76 1.50
N LEU A 113 12.15 6.09 0.56
CA LEU A 113 12.35 4.67 0.27
C LEU A 113 13.80 4.37 -0.11
N LEU A 114 14.44 5.21 -0.93
CA LEU A 114 15.83 5.04 -1.32
C LEU A 114 16.78 5.13 -0.12
N GLY A 115 16.55 6.07 0.79
CA GLY A 115 17.31 6.18 2.03
C GLY A 115 17.21 4.92 2.89
N GLU A 116 16.01 4.34 2.96
CA GLU A 116 15.80 3.07 3.65
C GLU A 116 16.46 1.89 2.93
N ALA A 117 16.42 1.89 1.60
CA ALA A 117 16.97 0.81 0.80
C ALA A 117 18.50 0.74 0.93
N ILE A 118 19.18 1.89 0.92
CA ILE A 118 20.64 1.97 1.11
C ILE A 118 21.03 1.31 2.45
N SER A 119 20.21 1.52 3.48
CA SER A 119 20.47 1.10 4.85
C SER A 119 20.09 -0.36 5.14
N ARG A 120 18.94 -0.82 4.61
CA ARG A 120 18.27 -2.05 5.06
C ARG A 120 17.93 -3.05 3.96
N MET A 121 17.98 -2.66 2.68
CA MET A 121 17.55 -3.55 1.61
C MET A 121 18.45 -4.81 1.56
N PRO A 122 17.86 -6.02 1.51
CA PRO A 122 18.61 -7.25 1.35
C PRO A 122 19.50 -7.21 0.10
N ARG A 123 20.75 -7.62 0.25
CA ARG A 123 21.74 -7.61 -0.83
C ARG A 123 22.07 -9.03 -1.28
N PRO A 124 22.25 -9.26 -2.60
CA PRO A 124 22.76 -10.53 -3.08
C PRO A 124 24.13 -10.84 -2.46
N PHE A 125 24.43 -12.12 -2.27
CA PHE A 125 25.75 -12.56 -1.81
C PHE A 125 26.85 -11.96 -2.71
N GLY A 126 27.83 -11.28 -2.09
CA GLY A 126 28.92 -10.59 -2.79
C GLY A 126 28.76 -9.07 -2.91
N HIS A 127 27.55 -8.52 -2.76
CA HIS A 127 27.32 -7.08 -2.68
C HIS A 127 27.40 -6.59 -1.23
N GLN A 128 28.59 -6.62 -0.63
CA GLN A 128 28.85 -6.09 0.72
C GLN A 128 29.71 -4.82 0.72
N HIS A 129 30.01 -4.26 -0.46
CA HIS A 129 30.89 -3.12 -0.58
C HIS A 129 30.19 -1.86 -0.06
N LYS A 130 30.58 -1.37 1.12
CA LYS A 130 30.14 -0.05 1.61
C LYS A 130 30.93 1.03 0.87
N GLY A 131 30.31 1.70 -0.11
CA GLY A 131 30.88 2.81 -0.87
C GLY A 131 29.98 3.26 -2.02
N ASP A 132 30.33 4.36 -2.69
CA ASP A 132 29.50 5.05 -3.69
C ASP A 132 28.97 4.14 -4.82
N ALA A 133 29.75 3.15 -5.24
CA ALA A 133 29.36 2.22 -6.31
C ALA A 133 28.18 1.32 -5.91
N ASP A 134 28.07 1.01 -4.62
CA ASP A 134 27.01 0.17 -4.08
C ASP A 134 25.73 0.97 -3.80
N GLU A 135 25.84 2.20 -3.31
CA GLU A 135 24.71 3.12 -3.23
C GLU A 135 24.08 3.34 -4.61
N LYS A 136 24.91 3.57 -5.63
CA LYS A 136 24.45 3.68 -7.01
C LYS A 136 23.71 2.43 -7.47
N TRP A 137 24.26 1.23 -7.19
CA TRP A 137 23.59 -0.02 -7.53
C TRP A 137 22.24 -0.16 -6.83
N VAL A 138 22.14 0.20 -5.54
CA VAL A 138 20.87 0.20 -4.79
C VAL A 138 19.87 1.14 -5.44
N ILE A 139 20.28 2.37 -5.77
CA ILE A 139 19.42 3.37 -6.41
C ILE A 139 18.90 2.86 -7.75
N ASP A 140 19.80 2.38 -8.63
CA ASP A 140 19.44 1.85 -9.95
C ASP A 140 18.47 0.66 -9.81
N LYS A 141 18.72 -0.21 -8.83
CA LYS A 141 17.90 -1.40 -8.59
C LYS A 141 16.51 -1.05 -8.05
N VAL A 142 16.41 -0.13 -7.10
CA VAL A 142 15.13 0.33 -6.53
C VAL A 142 14.31 1.00 -7.61
N ASN A 143 14.91 1.89 -8.42
CA ASN A 143 14.22 2.56 -9.51
C ASN A 143 13.62 1.55 -10.49
N ALA A 144 14.42 0.61 -10.99
CA ALA A 144 13.97 -0.41 -11.93
C ALA A 144 12.83 -1.27 -11.36
N VAL A 145 12.89 -1.62 -10.07
CA VAL A 145 11.85 -2.45 -9.43
C VAL A 145 10.58 -1.64 -9.16
N VAL A 146 10.68 -0.39 -8.72
CA VAL A 146 9.51 0.49 -8.53
C VAL A 146 8.79 0.71 -9.86
N ASP A 147 9.53 1.00 -10.94
CA ASP A 147 8.96 1.19 -12.26
C ASP A 147 8.22 -0.08 -12.71
N ARG A 148 8.86 -1.25 -12.55
CA ARG A 148 8.25 -2.54 -12.90
C ARG A 148 7.01 -2.88 -12.05
N LEU A 149 7.02 -2.60 -10.76
CA LEU A 149 5.86 -2.82 -9.88
C LEU A 149 4.73 -1.83 -10.18
N THR A 150 5.04 -0.65 -10.69
CA THR A 150 4.05 0.34 -11.14
C THR A 150 3.38 -0.12 -12.43
N GLU A 151 4.17 -0.61 -13.41
CA GLU A 151 3.66 -1.20 -14.65
C GLU A 151 2.70 -2.38 -14.38
N GLU A 152 3.02 -3.21 -13.39
CA GLU A 152 2.20 -4.36 -12.99
C GLU A 152 1.06 -4.01 -12.03
N TRP A 153 0.81 -2.71 -11.81
CA TRP A 153 -0.24 -2.19 -10.92
C TRP A 153 -0.16 -2.70 -9.48
N MET A 154 1.02 -3.07 -9.01
CA MET A 154 1.25 -3.48 -7.62
C MET A 154 1.40 -2.27 -6.71
N ILE A 155 2.01 -1.20 -7.24
CA ILE A 155 2.20 0.08 -6.58
C ILE A 155 1.55 1.19 -7.42
N GLY A 156 0.77 2.05 -6.78
CA GLY A 156 0.32 3.31 -7.37
C GLY A 156 1.31 4.43 -7.05
N THR A 157 1.63 5.26 -8.04
CA THR A 157 2.50 6.42 -7.88
C THR A 157 1.72 7.73 -8.07
N LYS A 158 2.01 8.72 -7.22
CA LYS A 158 1.48 10.09 -7.34
C LYS A 158 2.61 11.09 -7.19
N VAL A 159 2.76 11.97 -8.17
CA VAL A 159 3.60 13.17 -8.03
C VAL A 159 2.78 14.20 -7.27
N SER A 160 3.21 14.57 -6.07
CA SER A 160 2.54 15.60 -5.27
C SER A 160 3.56 16.52 -4.60
N VAL A 161 3.09 17.61 -4.00
CA VAL A 161 3.94 18.52 -3.22
C VAL A 161 3.63 18.29 -1.75
N HIS A 162 4.56 17.65 -1.04
CA HIS A 162 4.51 17.53 0.40
C HIS A 162 5.78 18.12 1.02
N ASP A 163 5.64 18.80 2.17
CA ASP A 163 6.76 19.42 2.90
C ASP A 163 7.63 20.37 2.03
N GLY A 164 7.03 20.99 1.00
CA GLY A 164 7.71 21.88 0.07
C GLY A 164 8.60 21.19 -0.97
N ARG A 165 8.51 19.87 -1.10
CA ARG A 165 9.24 19.08 -2.10
C ARG A 165 8.27 18.34 -3.02
N VAL A 166 8.58 18.34 -4.32
CA VAL A 166 7.89 17.52 -5.32
C VAL A 166 8.58 16.16 -5.34
N ASP A 167 7.84 15.09 -5.08
CA ASP A 167 8.38 13.72 -5.08
C ASP A 167 7.30 12.73 -5.58
N ASP A 168 7.75 11.52 -5.90
CA ASP A 168 6.90 10.39 -6.23
C ASP A 168 6.48 9.65 -4.96
N PHE A 169 5.20 9.67 -4.62
CA PHE A 169 4.65 8.99 -3.45
C PHE A 169 4.09 7.63 -3.82
N LEU A 170 4.44 6.61 -3.04
CA LEU A 170 4.19 5.21 -3.34
C LEU A 170 3.07 4.64 -2.46
N TYR A 171 2.16 3.89 -3.07
CA TYR A 171 1.02 3.27 -2.39
C TYR A 171 0.88 1.82 -2.85
N VAL A 172 0.84 0.88 -1.91
CA VAL A 172 0.64 -0.54 -2.23
C VAL A 172 -0.84 -0.80 -2.46
N ILE A 173 -1.23 -0.83 -3.73
CA ILE A 173 -2.62 -1.00 -4.15
C ILE A 173 -2.95 -2.47 -4.47
N GLY A 174 -1.92 -3.26 -4.80
CA GLY A 174 -2.09 -4.61 -5.34
C GLY A 174 -2.72 -4.60 -6.72
N ARG A 175 -2.63 -5.72 -7.45
CA ARG A 175 -3.22 -5.84 -8.79
C ARG A 175 -4.72 -5.55 -8.72
N ASN A 176 -5.15 -4.42 -9.26
CA ASN A 176 -6.53 -3.96 -9.15
C ASN A 176 -7.42 -4.85 -10.04
N PRO A 177 -8.37 -5.63 -9.48
CA PRO A 177 -9.23 -6.51 -10.28
C PRO A 177 -10.14 -5.74 -11.24
N VAL A 178 -10.44 -4.46 -10.97
CA VAL A 178 -11.18 -3.59 -11.90
C VAL A 178 -10.32 -3.24 -13.11
N LEU A 179 -9.02 -2.99 -12.93
CA LEU A 179 -8.11 -2.70 -14.03
C LEU A 179 -7.74 -3.97 -14.81
N GLU A 180 -7.55 -5.11 -14.14
CA GLU A 180 -7.41 -6.41 -14.79
C GLU A 180 -8.65 -6.74 -15.63
N GLN A 181 -9.85 -6.40 -15.12
CA GLN A 181 -11.09 -6.56 -15.85
C GLN A 181 -11.21 -5.53 -16.99
N GLU A 182 -10.78 -4.28 -16.82
CA GLU A 182 -10.74 -3.27 -17.90
C GLU A 182 -9.71 -3.61 -18.99
N GLU A 183 -8.55 -4.17 -18.63
CA GLU A 183 -7.53 -4.69 -19.54
C GLU A 183 -8.07 -5.91 -20.31
N TYR A 184 -8.66 -6.88 -19.59
CA TYR A 184 -9.33 -8.01 -20.22
C TYR A 184 -10.47 -7.57 -21.15
N ILE A 185 -11.26 -6.57 -20.77
CA ILE A 185 -12.33 -5.99 -21.58
C ILE A 185 -11.75 -5.28 -22.82
N ARG A 186 -10.64 -4.56 -22.68
CA ARG A 186 -9.95 -3.86 -23.77
C ARG A 186 -9.36 -4.85 -24.77
N GLU A 187 -8.76 -5.92 -24.29
CA GLU A 187 -8.15 -6.99 -25.10
C GLU A 187 -9.21 -7.87 -25.78
N ASN A 188 -10.37 -8.09 -25.15
CA ASN A 188 -11.42 -8.99 -25.67
C ASN A 188 -12.66 -8.26 -26.22
N HIS A 189 -12.60 -6.94 -26.39
CA HIS A 189 -13.65 -6.08 -26.97
C HIS A 189 -15.08 -6.27 -26.41
N PHE A 190 -15.20 -6.59 -25.12
CA PHE A 190 -16.53 -6.69 -24.48
C PHE A 190 -17.08 -5.30 -24.14
N ARG A 191 -18.39 -5.06 -24.31
CA ARG A 191 -19.04 -3.82 -23.81
C ARG A 191 -19.64 -4.08 -22.43
N PRO A 192 -19.12 -3.48 -21.35
CA PRO A 192 -19.75 -3.65 -20.05
C PRO A 192 -21.11 -2.92 -20.04
N ARG A 193 -22.17 -3.63 -19.61
CA ARG A 193 -23.37 -2.95 -19.10
C ARG A 193 -22.94 -2.20 -17.84
N ALA A 194 -23.34 -0.93 -17.74
CA ALA A 194 -23.11 -0.12 -16.55
C ALA A 194 -23.74 -0.81 -15.33
N PHE A 195 -22.93 -1.57 -14.60
CA PHE A 195 -23.32 -2.11 -13.31
C PHE A 195 -23.05 -1.02 -12.27
N SER A 196 -24.12 -0.66 -11.58
CA SER A 196 -24.14 0.23 -10.42
C SER A 196 -22.99 -0.10 -9.45
N TYR A 197 -22.04 0.82 -9.33
CA TYR A 197 -20.94 0.82 -8.37
C TYR A 197 -21.41 1.05 -6.92
N ALA A 198 -22.44 0.34 -6.50
CA ALA A 198 -23.01 0.41 -5.17
C ALA A 198 -22.85 -0.97 -4.50
N TRP A 199 -21.82 -1.12 -3.67
CA TRP A 199 -21.84 -2.02 -2.51
C TRP A 199 -21.84 -3.56 -2.69
N SER A 200 -21.66 -4.13 -3.87
CA SER A 200 -22.25 -5.45 -4.12
C SER A 200 -21.26 -6.57 -4.47
N ARG A 201 -21.18 -7.67 -3.73
CA ARG A 201 -22.09 -8.15 -2.67
C ARG A 201 -21.39 -9.31 -1.96
N LEU A 202 -21.07 -9.13 -0.67
CA LEU A 202 -20.56 -10.13 0.30
C LEU A 202 -19.08 -10.09 0.65
N PHE A 203 -18.30 -9.15 0.11
CA PHE A 203 -16.88 -9.09 0.43
C PHE A 203 -16.61 -8.77 1.89
#